data_AF-A0AAE4R1R2-F1
#
_entry.id   AF-A0AAE4R1R2-F1
#
_cell.length_a   1.000
_cell.length_b   1.000
_cell.length_c   1.000
_cell.angle_alpha   90.00
_cell.angle_beta   90.00
_cell.angle_gamma   90.00
#
_symmetry.space_group_name_H-M   'P 1'
#
loop_
_entity.id
_entity.type
_entity.pdbx_description
1 polymer ?
#
loop_
_entity_poly.entity_id
_entity_poly.type
_entity_poly.pdbx_seq_one_letter_code
_entity_poly.pdbx_strand_id
1 'polypeptide(L)' 'MEGGTVIEILNRLVDQIECNLSGEIDVGAVAASGGTTDYHLRRMFSSLAGMPVSDYVRRRRMTVAAADVVGD' A
#
# COMPACT_ATOMS: atom_id res chain seq x y z
N MET A 1 -6.11 -0.04 24.06
CA MET A 1 -5.46 -0.96 23.10
C MET A 1 -5.58 -0.31 21.73
N GLU A 2 -4.69 0.62 21.35
CA GLU A 2 -4.96 1.48 20.17
C GLU A 2 -3.76 1.62 19.20
N GLY A 3 -2.54 1.24 19.60
CA GLY A 3 -1.37 1.33 18.72
C GLY A 3 -1.10 0.11 17.82
N GLY A 4 -1.52 -1.09 18.24
CA GLY A 4 -1.23 -2.34 17.51
C GLY A 4 -1.95 -2.42 16.16
N THR A 5 -3.24 -2.08 16.14
CA THR A 5 -4.12 -2.25 14.97
C THR A 5 -3.74 -1.33 13.79
N VAL A 6 -3.17 -0.16 14.06
CA VAL A 6 -2.78 0.82 13.02
C VAL A 6 -1.56 0.33 12.24
N ILE A 7 -0.55 -0.20 12.93
CA ILE A 7 0.64 -0.75 12.27
C ILE A 7 0.26 -1.99 11.47
N GLU A 8 -0.58 -2.85 12.02
CA GLU A 8 -1.06 -4.06 11.34
C GLU A 8 -1.81 -3.74 10.04
N ILE A 9 -2.68 -2.72 10.03
CA ILE A 9 -3.45 -2.40 8.83
C ILE A 9 -2.58 -1.76 7.74
N LEU A 10 -1.59 -0.97 8.12
CA LEU A 10 -0.63 -0.40 7.18
C LEU A 10 0.27 -1.47 6.57
N ASN A 11 0.72 -2.44 7.39
CA ASN A 11 1.48 -3.58 6.89
C ASN A 11 0.65 -4.42 5.90
N ARG A 12 -0.63 -4.66 6.20
CA ARG A 12 -1.54 -5.33 5.25
C ARG A 12 -1.72 -4.55 3.95
N LEU A 13 -1.81 -3.22 4.02
CA LEU A 13 -1.88 -2.39 2.82
C LEU A 13 -0.62 -2.54 1.97
N VAL A 14 0.57 -2.49 2.59
CA VAL A 14 1.84 -2.69 1.88
C VAL A 14 1.89 -4.09 1.27
N ASP A 15 1.52 -5.13 2.02
CA ASP A 15 1.48 -6.51 1.53
C ASP A 15 0.56 -6.68 0.31
N GLN A 16 -0.64 -6.10 0.35
CA GLN A 16 -1.56 -6.06 -0.80
C GLN A 16 -0.94 -5.37 -2.02
N ILE A 17 -0.21 -4.29 -1.82
CA ILE A 17 0.47 -3.58 -2.91
C ILE A 17 1.57 -4.46 -3.51
N GLU A 18 2.43 -5.07 -2.69
CA GLU A 18 3.56 -5.87 -3.15
C GLU A 18 3.10 -7.19 -3.81
N CYS A 19 2.02 -7.81 -3.31
CA CYS A 19 1.44 -9.03 -3.88
C CYS A 19 0.68 -8.79 -5.18
N ASN A 20 0.16 -7.57 -5.43
CA ASN A 20 -0.65 -7.24 -6.60
C ASN A 20 -0.16 -6.00 -7.34
N LEU A 21 1.12 -5.97 -7.69
CA LEU A 21 1.70 -4.82 -8.40
C LEU A 21 1.11 -4.61 -9.80
N SER A 22 0.55 -5.60 -10.47
CA SER A 22 -0.02 -5.45 -11.81
C SER A 22 -1.54 -5.17 -11.83
N GLY A 23 -2.23 -5.35 -10.71
CA GLY A 23 -3.69 -5.24 -10.61
C GLY A 23 -4.18 -3.96 -9.92
N GLU A 24 -5.48 -3.88 -9.69
CA GLU A 24 -6.09 -2.81 -8.91
C GLU A 24 -5.89 -3.05 -7.41
N ILE A 25 -5.52 -2.00 -6.66
CA ILE A 25 -5.38 -2.06 -5.21
C ILE A 25 -6.66 -1.52 -4.56
N ASP A 26 -7.43 -2.40 -3.94
CA ASP A 26 -8.63 -2.03 -3.19
C ASP A 26 -8.26 -1.61 -1.76
N VAL A 27 -7.88 -0.33 -1.63
CA VAL A 27 -7.57 0.27 -0.32
C VAL A 27 -8.82 0.35 0.57
N GLY A 28 -10.03 0.38 -0.01
CA GLY A 28 -11.29 0.38 0.73
C GLY A 28 -11.55 -0.93 1.44
N ALA A 29 -11.31 -2.06 0.78
CA ALA A 29 -11.41 -3.39 1.39
C ALA A 29 -10.42 -3.56 2.55
N VAL A 30 -9.18 -3.08 2.37
CA VAL A 30 -8.18 -3.07 3.46
C VAL A 30 -8.70 -2.22 4.62
N ALA A 31 -9.08 -0.97 4.36
CA ALA A 31 -9.59 -0.06 5.39
C ALA A 31 -10.77 -0.65 6.19
N ALA A 32 -11.75 -1.26 5.49
CA ALA A 32 -12.90 -1.90 6.10
C ALA A 32 -12.49 -3.04 7.07
N SER A 33 -11.49 -3.84 6.72
CA SER A 33 -10.98 -4.92 7.57
C SER A 33 -10.31 -4.43 8.87
N GLY A 34 -9.88 -3.17 8.90
CA GLY A 34 -9.25 -2.52 10.06
C GLY A 34 -10.17 -1.57 10.82
N GLY A 35 -11.46 -1.50 10.47
CA GLY A 35 -12.42 -0.59 11.11
C GLY A 35 -12.15 0.89 10.82
N THR A 36 -11.52 1.21 9.68
CA THR A 36 -11.22 2.59 9.25
C THR A 36 -11.80 2.88 7.87
N THR A 37 -11.83 4.15 7.49
CA THR A 37 -12.21 4.55 6.12
C THR A 37 -11.00 4.52 5.20
N ASP A 38 -11.26 4.33 3.90
CA ASP A 38 -10.25 4.44 2.82
C ASP A 38 -9.47 5.76 2.95
N TYR A 39 -10.18 6.87 3.16
CA TYR A 39 -9.57 8.19 3.35
C TYR A 39 -8.57 8.21 4.50
N HIS A 40 -8.95 7.71 5.68
CA HIS A 40 -8.06 7.69 6.84
C HIS A 40 -6.85 6.78 6.61
N LEU A 41 -7.04 5.61 6.00
CA LEU A 41 -5.94 4.69 5.70
C LEU A 41 -4.94 5.31 4.71
N ARG A 42 -5.42 5.93 3.63
CA ARG A 42 -4.57 6.66 2.67
C ARG A 42 -3.80 7.78 3.34
N ARG A 43 -4.47 8.56 4.20
CA ARG A 43 -3.84 9.68 4.93
C ARG A 43 -2.75 9.19 5.88
N MET A 44 -3.00 8.11 6.62
CA MET A 44 -2.01 7.49 7.52
C MET A 44 -0.82 6.96 6.73
N PHE A 45 -1.07 6.22 5.64
CA PHE A 45 -0.01 5.73 4.75
C PHE A 45 0.85 6.89 4.25
N SER A 46 0.24 7.94 3.70
CA SER A 46 0.99 9.08 3.16
C SER A 46 1.80 9.85 4.19
N SER A 47 1.31 9.91 5.43
CA SER A 47 2.05 10.54 6.53
C SER A 47 3.32 9.77 6.89
N LEU A 48 3.31 8.45 6.72
CA LEU A 48 4.44 7.57 7.06
C LEU A 48 5.39 7.33 5.87
N ALA A 49 4.84 7.06 4.69
CA ALA A 49 5.61 6.81 3.47
C ALA A 49 6.11 8.08 2.79
N GLY A 50 5.61 9.27 3.20
CA GLY A 50 5.93 10.54 2.58
C GLY A 50 5.37 10.72 1.16
N MET A 51 4.45 9.84 0.73
CA MET A 51 3.83 9.91 -0.60
C MET A 51 2.44 9.26 -0.65
N PRO A 52 1.58 9.64 -1.61
CA PRO A 52 0.32 8.96 -1.90
C PRO A 52 0.50 7.47 -2.19
N VAL A 53 -0.50 6.66 -1.83
CA VAL A 53 -0.55 5.21 -2.15
C VAL A 53 -0.35 4.99 -3.66
N SER A 54 -0.99 5.79 -4.51
CA SER A 54 -0.87 5.70 -5.97
C SER A 54 0.56 5.91 -6.47
N ASP A 55 1.29 6.87 -5.88
CA ASP A 55 2.68 7.14 -6.25
C ASP A 55 3.60 6.03 -5.79
N TYR A 56 3.37 5.48 -4.59
CA TYR A 56 4.10 4.32 -4.10
C TYR A 56 3.91 3.11 -5.02
N VAL A 57 2.66 2.77 -5.37
CA VAL A 57 2.34 1.66 -6.30
C VAL A 57 3.04 1.85 -7.64
N ARG A 58 2.98 3.07 -8.20
CA ARG A 58 3.64 3.38 -9.48
C ARG A 58 5.14 3.19 -9.42
N ARG A 59 5.80 3.63 -8.34
CA ARG A 59 7.25 3.44 -8.16
C ARG A 59 7.64 1.98 -8.03
N ARG A 60 6.85 1.17 -7.30
CA ARG A 60 7.09 -0.28 -7.18
C ARG A 60 6.95 -0.99 -8.53
N ARG A 61 5.91 -0.68 -9.31
CA ARG A 61 5.75 -1.18 -10.70
C ARG A 61 6.97 -0.87 -11.56
N MET A 62 7.45 0.36 -11.54
CA MET A 62 8.64 0.76 -12.30
C MET A 62 9.90 0.04 -11.84
N THR A 63 10.06 -0.15 -10.53
CA THR A 63 11.22 -0.86 -9.95
C THR A 63 11.23 -2.33 -10.39
N VAL A 64 10.08 -2.99 -10.33
CA VAL A 64 9.95 -4.39 -10.76
C VAL A 64 10.14 -4.53 -12.27
N ALA A 65 9.53 -3.66 -13.08
CA ALA A 65 9.72 -3.67 -14.53
C ALA A 65 11.17 -3.39 -14.94
N ALA A 66 11.86 -2.47 -14.24
CA ALA A 66 13.28 -2.22 -14.50
C ALA A 66 14.16 -3.42 -14.13
N ALA A 67 13.83 -4.13 -13.04
CA ALA A 67 14.54 -5.35 -12.65
C ALA A 67 14.35 -6.49 -13.67
N ASP A 68 13.16 -6.60 -14.26
CA ASP A 68 12.85 -7.56 -15.32
C ASP A 68 13.70 -7.30 -16.59
N VAL A 69 13.85 -6.03 -16.99
CA VAL A 69 14.62 -5.65 -18.18
C VAL A 69 16.14 -5.77 -18.00
N VAL A 70 16.66 -5.57 -16.79
CA VAL A 70 18.11 -5.66 -16.50
C VAL A 70 18.56 -7.09 -16.18
N GLY A 71 17.61 -7.98 -15.84
CA GLY A 71 17.86 -9.38 -15.52
C GLY A 71 17.94 -10.32 -16.73
N ASP A 72 17.67 -9.83 -17.93
CA ASP A 72 17.79 -10.55 -19.22
C ASP A 72 19.13 -10.26 -19.91
#